data_AF-A0A933F6P2-F1
#
_entry.id   AF-A0A933F6P2-F1
#
_cell.length_a   1.000
_cell.length_b   1.000
_cell.length_c   1.000
_cell.angle_alpha   90.00
_cell.angle_beta   90.00
_cell.angle_gamma   90.00
#
_symmetry.space_group_name_H-M   'P 1'
#
loop_
_entity.id
_entity.type
_entity.pdbx_description
1 polymer ?
#
loop_
_entity_poly.entity_id
_entity_poly.type
_entity_poly.pdbx_seq_one_letter_code
_entity_poly.pdbx_strand_id
1 'polypeptide(L)' 'AGDSYNDTGMLKAADAGIFFRPPETIVKEFPQFQVTRTYAELREAFLAARESLVKC' A
#
# COMPACT_ATOMS: atom_id res chain seq x y z
N ALA A 1 5.41 -1.66 -0.22
CA ALA A 1 4.29 -1.94 -1.13
C ALA A 1 4.37 -3.39 -1.59
N GLY A 2 3.24 -4.02 -1.91
CA GLY A 2 3.16 -5.40 -2.39
C GLY A 2 1.97 -5.58 -3.32
N ASP A 3 1.72 -6.78 -3.83
CA ASP A 3 0.65 -7.05 -4.81
C ASP A 3 -0.09 -8.38 -4.57
N SER A 4 0.38 -9.17 -3.60
CA SER A 4 -0.07 -10.54 -3.38
C SER A 4 -0.33 -10.86 -1.90
N TYR A 5 -0.89 -12.05 -1.63
CA TYR A 5 -1.13 -12.54 -0.26
C TYR A 5 0.15 -12.64 0.56
N ASN A 6 1.26 -13.02 -0.08
CA ASN A 6 2.56 -13.21 0.57
C ASN A 6 3.12 -11.89 1.10
N ASP A 7 2.68 -10.75 0.56
CA ASP A 7 3.11 -9.42 1.01
C ASP A 7 2.32 -8.94 2.23
N THR A 8 1.16 -9.52 2.53
CA THR A 8 0.25 -9.00 3.56
C THR A 8 0.89 -8.95 4.95
N GLY A 9 1.77 -9.89 5.28
CA GLY A 9 2.53 -9.89 6.54
C GLY A 9 3.44 -8.66 6.65
N MET A 10 4.22 -8.39 5.59
CA MET A 10 5.06 -7.19 5.51
C MET A 10 4.22 -5.91 5.52
N LEU A 11 3.12 -5.86 4.77
CA LEU A 11 2.27 -4.67 4.67
C LEU A 11 1.58 -4.32 5.99
N LYS A 12 1.18 -5.32 6.79
CA LYS A 12 0.60 -5.11 8.13
C LYS A 12 1.63 -4.59 9.14
N ALA A 13 2.90 -4.96 8.97
CA ALA A 13 3.96 -4.55 9.87
C ALA A 13 4.52 -3.16 9.55
N ALA A 14 4.29 -2.64 8.34
CA ALA A 14 4.76 -1.34 7.91
C ALA A 14 3.90 -0.20 8.47
N ASP A 15 4.51 0.93 8.80
CA ASP A 15 3.78 2.14 9.22
C ASP A 15 2.86 2.69 8.11
N ALA A 16 3.16 2.37 6.85
CA ALA A 16 2.32 2.67 5.69
C ALA A 16 2.34 1.51 4.67
N GLY A 17 1.33 0.65 4.73
CA GLY A 17 1.11 -0.44 3.77
C GLY A 17 0.35 0.01 2.52
N ILE A 18 0.89 -0.27 1.33
CA ILE A 18 0.30 0.07 0.02
C ILE A 18 0.28 -1.19 -0.86
N PHE A 19 -0.85 -1.48 -1.47
CA PHE A 19 -0.92 -2.42 -2.59
C PHE A 19 -0.65 -1.74 -3.93
N PHE A 20 0.12 -2.41 -4.79
CA PHE A 20 0.38 -2.00 -6.16
C PHE A 20 -0.12 -3.08 -7.12
N ARG A 21 -1.16 -2.75 -7.89
CA ARG A 21 -1.83 -3.64 -8.85
C ARG A 21 -2.27 -5.02 -8.30
N PRO A 22 -2.86 -5.11 -7.10
CA PRO A 22 -3.29 -6.39 -6.54
C PRO A 22 -4.53 -6.96 -7.27
N PRO A 23 -4.79 -8.27 -7.24
CA PRO A 23 -6.08 -8.83 -7.61
C PRO A 23 -7.24 -8.20 -6.81
N GLU A 24 -8.41 -8.02 -7.43
CA GLU A 24 -9.61 -7.46 -6.77
C GLU A 24 -10.07 -8.30 -5.56
N THR A 25 -9.81 -9.61 -5.55
CA THR A 25 -10.11 -10.49 -4.42
C THR A 25 -9.36 -10.08 -3.16
N ILE A 26 -8.05 -9.83 -3.28
CA ILE A 26 -7.20 -9.34 -2.19
C ILE A 26 -7.64 -7.97 -1.69
N VAL A 27 -8.04 -7.06 -2.60
CA VAL A 27 -8.50 -5.72 -2.21
C VAL A 27 -9.74 -5.81 -1.30
N LYS A 28 -10.67 -6.71 -1.61
CA LYS A 28 -11.87 -6.94 -0.80
C LYS A 28 -11.54 -7.53 0.58
N GLU A 29 -10.53 -8.37 0.66
CA GLU A 29 -10.12 -9.02 1.92
C GLU A 29 -9.28 -8.11 2.82
N PHE A 30 -8.56 -7.15 2.24
CA PHE A 30 -7.69 -6.22 2.96
C PHE A 30 -8.00 -4.75 2.60
N PRO A 31 -9.22 -4.27 2.88
CA PRO A 31 -9.67 -2.93 2.48
C PRO A 31 -8.92 -1.79 3.19
N GLN A 32 -8.16 -2.08 4.24
CA GLN A 32 -7.36 -1.10 4.96
C GLN A 32 -6.12 -0.61 4.20
N PHE A 33 -5.65 -1.36 3.19
CA PHE A 33 -4.47 -0.96 2.43
C PHE A 33 -4.87 -0.06 1.27
N GLN A 34 -4.16 1.05 1.12
CA GLN A 34 -4.28 1.90 -0.06
C GLN A 34 -3.91 1.09 -1.31
N VAL A 35 -4.73 1.18 -2.35
CA VAL A 35 -4.49 0.51 -3.64
C VAL A 35 -4.04 1.53 -4.67
N THR A 36 -2.98 1.18 -5.40
CA THR A 36 -2.45 1.94 -6.54
C THR A 36 -2.40 1.03 -7.77
N ARG A 37 -2.70 1.56 -8.94
CA ARG A 37 -2.77 0.84 -10.23
C ARG A 37 -1.74 1.33 -11.24
N THR A 38 -1.13 2.49 -11.00
CA THR A 38 -0.06 3.05 -11.84
C THR A 38 1.18 3.40 -11.02
N TYR A 39 2.34 3.45 -11.66
CA TYR A 39 3.58 3.87 -10.98
C TYR A 39 3.51 5.32 -10.52
N ALA A 40 2.75 6.18 -11.23
CA ALA A 40 2.49 7.55 -10.81
C ALA A 40 1.72 7.56 -9.47
N GLU A 41 0.63 6.81 -9.37
CA GLU A 41 -0.12 6.68 -8.11
C GLU A 41 0.74 6.10 -6.98
N LEU A 42 1.56 5.09 -7.27
CA LEU A 42 2.47 4.51 -6.28
C LEU A 42 3.48 5.53 -5.76
N ARG A 43 4.04 6.36 -6.66
CA ARG A 43 4.96 7.43 -6.30
C ARG A 43 4.29 8.46 -5.39
N GLU A 44 3.10 8.93 -5.74
CA GLU A 44 2.35 9.89 -4.91
C GLU A 44 1.98 9.28 -3.54
N ALA A 45 1.60 8.01 -3.50
CA ALA A 45 1.33 7.29 -2.25
C ALA A 45 2.55 7.24 -1.33
N PHE A 46 3.74 6.98 -1.88
CA PHE A 46 4.97 7.02 -1.09
C PHE A 46 5.31 8.41 -0.57
N LEU A 47 5.10 9.47 -1.37
CA LEU A 47 5.34 10.85 -0.95
C LEU A 47 4.39 11.25 0.19
N ALA A 48 3.10 10.91 0.08
CA ALA A 48 2.10 11.16 1.10
C ALA A 48 2.37 10.39 2.40
N ALA A 49 2.78 9.11 2.28
CA ALA A 49 3.19 8.30 3.42
C ALA A 49 4.41 8.93 4.13
N ARG A 50 5.44 9.32 3.37
CA ARG A 50 6.61 10.02 3.91
C ARG A 50 6.23 11.30 4.64
N GLU A 51 5.37 12.13 4.05
CA GLU A 51 4.95 13.38 4.67
C GLU A 51 4.23 13.14 6.00
N SER A 52 3.37 12.12 6.05
CA SER A 52 2.64 11.74 7.27
C SER A 52 3.56 11.20 8.37
N LEU A 53 4.62 10.47 8.00
CA LEU A 53 5.55 9.85 8.96
C LEU A 53 6.65 10.80 9.45
N VAL A 54 6.97 11.86 8.71
CA VAL A 54 8.07 12.78 9.03
C VAL A 54 7.59 14.06 9.74
N LYS A 55 6.29 14.34 9.77
CA LYS A 55 5.69 15.53 10.41
C LYS A 55 5.64 15.48 11.96
N CYS A 56 6.56 14.77 12.61
CA CYS A 56 6.70 14.80 14.07
C CYS A 56 7.03 16.19 14.61
#